data_AF-A0A4R7VSG6-F1
#
_entry.id   AF-A0A4R7VSG6-F1
#
_cell.length_a   1.000
_cell.length_b   1.000
_cell.length_c   1.000
_cell.angle_alpha   90.00
_cell.angle_beta   90.00
_cell.angle_gamma   90.00
#
_symmetry.space_group_name_H-M   'P 1'
#
loop_
_entity.id
_entity.type
_entity.pdbx_description
1 polymer ?
#
loop_
_entity_poly.entity_id
_entity_poly.type
_entity_poly.pdbx_seq_one_letter_code
_entity_poly.pdbx_strand_id
1 'polypeptide(L)' 'MPDDEPEWIPLDANPHADDKRDILDPVGEDLKYRRLIWIGLVIGVLAVVLVVWLAF' A
#
# COMPACT_ATOMS: atom_id res chain seq x y z
N MET A 1 -16.78 21.60 39.23
CA MET A 1 -16.23 21.17 37.93
C MET A 1 -16.63 19.73 37.74
N PRO A 2 -17.03 19.36 36.53
CA PRO A 2 -16.55 18.07 36.02
C PRO A 2 -15.97 18.28 34.62
N ASP A 3 -14.65 18.18 34.53
CA ASP A 3 -13.93 17.32 33.60
C ASP A 3 -14.72 16.92 32.33
N ASP A 4 -14.73 17.82 31.35
CA ASP A 4 -15.09 17.54 29.95
C ASP A 4 -13.98 16.69 29.30
N GLU A 5 -13.66 15.55 29.90
CA GLU A 5 -12.79 14.57 29.25
C GLU A 5 -13.61 13.90 28.14
N PRO A 6 -13.16 13.95 26.87
CA PRO A 6 -13.87 13.27 25.78
C PRO A 6 -13.92 11.79 26.13
N GLU A 7 -15.15 11.30 26.34
CA GLU A 7 -15.42 9.91 26.65
C GLU A 7 -14.71 9.04 25.61
N TRP A 8 -13.77 8.21 26.06
CA TRP A 8 -13.01 7.35 25.17
C TRP A 8 -13.97 6.29 24.62
N ILE A 9 -14.48 6.53 23.42
CA ILE A 9 -15.34 5.58 22.72
C ILE A 9 -14.42 4.47 22.19
N PRO A 10 -14.61 3.20 22.59
CA PRO A 10 -13.81 2.11 22.07
C PRO A 10 -13.99 2.05 20.55
N LEU A 11 -12.90 1.74 19.84
CA LEU A 11 -12.79 1.94 18.38
C LEU A 11 -13.83 1.12 17.58
N ASP A 12 -14.36 0.07 18.18
CA ASP A 12 -15.42 -0.81 17.67
C ASP A 12 -16.84 -0.23 17.85
N ALA A 13 -17.03 0.74 18.74
CA ALA A 13 -18.29 1.43 18.98
C ALA A 13 -18.45 2.73 18.15
N ASN A 14 -17.41 3.16 17.44
CA ASN A 14 -17.49 4.32 16.54
C ASN A 14 -17.82 3.87 15.11
N PRO A 15 -19.06 4.05 14.63
CA PRO A 15 -19.47 3.62 13.29
C PRO A 15 -18.70 4.34 12.16
N HIS A 16 -18.05 5.46 12.47
CA HIS A 16 -17.19 6.20 11.53
C HIS A 16 -15.72 5.73 11.54
N ALA A 17 -15.35 4.71 12.32
CA ALA A 17 -14.00 4.17 12.37
C ALA A 17 -13.65 3.31 11.14
N ASP A 18 -14.64 2.65 10.54
CA ASP A 18 -14.48 1.90 9.29
C ASP A 18 -14.36 2.85 8.07
N ASP A 19 -15.10 3.97 8.06
CA ASP A 19 -15.05 4.98 6.98
C ASP A 19 -13.64 5.56 6.73
N LYS A 20 -12.77 5.56 7.76
CA LYS A 20 -11.39 6.08 7.64
C LYS A 20 -10.36 5.04 7.24
N ARG A 21 -10.69 3.74 7.30
CA ARG A 21 -9.81 2.67 6.79
C ARG A 21 -9.87 2.59 5.27
N ASP A 22 -11.02 2.89 4.68
CA ASP A 22 -11.23 2.86 3.23
C ASP A 22 -10.46 3.96 2.49
N ILE A 23 -10.03 5.03 3.18
CA ILE A 23 -9.21 6.11 2.60
C ILE A 23 -7.76 5.65 2.36
N LEU A 24 -7.31 4.62 3.08
CA LEU A 24 -5.95 4.07 3.04
C LEU A 24 -5.85 2.82 2.16
N ASP A 25 -6.92 2.41 1.49
CA ASP A 25 -6.92 1.27 0.57
C ASP A 25 -6.77 1.79 -0.88
N PRO A 26 -5.55 1.91 -1.45
CA PRO A 26 -5.34 2.35 -2.83
C PRO A 26 -5.74 1.28 -3.86
N VAL A 27 -6.75 0.46 -3.55
CA VAL A 27 -7.16 -0.72 -4.32
C VAL A 27 -7.70 -0.36 -5.71
N GLY A 28 -8.10 0.89 -5.93
CA GLY A 28 -8.71 1.33 -7.20
C GLY A 28 -7.75 1.76 -8.31
N GLU A 29 -6.66 2.49 -8.00
CA GLU A 29 -5.81 3.13 -9.03
C GLU A 29 -4.42 2.51 -9.20
N ASP A 30 -3.93 1.75 -8.22
CA ASP A 30 -2.53 1.28 -8.20
C ASP A 30 -2.23 0.03 -9.03
N LEU A 31 -3.25 -0.65 -9.59
CA LEU A 31 -3.03 -1.87 -10.37
C LEU A 31 -2.21 -1.62 -11.64
N LYS A 32 -2.34 -0.44 -12.27
CA LYS A 32 -1.61 -0.08 -13.49
C LYS A 32 -0.14 0.20 -13.19
N TYR A 33 0.14 1.00 -12.16
CA TYR A 33 1.50 1.31 -11.73
C TYR A 33 2.21 0.08 -11.18
N ARG A 34 1.53 -0.75 -10.38
CA ARG A 34 2.06 -2.02 -9.88
C ARG A 34 2.45 -2.97 -11.01
N ARG A 35 1.64 -3.05 -12.09
CA ARG A 35 1.94 -3.86 -13.27
C ARG A 35 3.15 -3.31 -14.05
N LEU A 36 3.24 -1.99 -14.22
CA LEU A 36 4.39 -1.34 -14.87
C LEU A 36 5.68 -1.55 -14.09
N ILE A 37 5.64 -1.40 -12.77
CA ILE A 37 6.78 -1.66 -11.87
C ILE A 37 7.23 -3.12 -12.02
N TRP A 38 6.28 -4.07 -12.00
CA TRP A 38 6.59 -5.49 -12.17
C TRP A 38 7.26 -5.79 -13.52
N ILE A 39 6.75 -5.23 -14.61
CA ILE A 39 7.33 -5.40 -15.95
C ILE A 39 8.75 -4.84 -16.00
N GLY A 40 8.96 -3.63 -15.47
CA GLY A 40 10.28 -3.00 -15.40
C GLY A 40 11.29 -3.83 -14.62
N LEU A 41 10.85 -4.39 -13.48
CA LEU A 41 11.69 -5.24 -12.63
C LEU A 41 12.11 -6.53 -13.35
N VAL A 42 11.18 -7.19 -14.04
CA VAL A 42 11.47 -8.41 -14.83
C VAL A 42 12.45 -8.12 -15.96
N ILE A 43 12.25 -7.05 -16.71
CA ILE A 43 13.16 -6.66 -17.80
C ILE A 43 14.56 -6.35 -17.26
N GLY A 44 14.65 -5.61 -16.15
CA GLY A 44 15.92 -5.30 -15.51
C GLY A 44 16.69 -6.54 -15.05
N VAL A 45 16.00 -7.49 -14.41
CA VAL A 45 16.60 -8.76 -13.98
C VAL A 45 17.09 -9.57 -15.18
N LEU A 46 16.29 -9.69 -16.24
CA LEU A 46 16.69 -10.41 -17.46
C LEU A 46 17.93 -9.77 -18.11
N ALA A 47 18.01 -8.44 -18.15
CA ALA A 47 19.17 -7.75 -18.69
C ALA A 47 20.45 -8.05 -17.89
N VAL A 48 20.37 -8.04 -16.55
CA VAL A 48 21.51 -8.35 -15.67
C VAL A 48 21.97 -9.79 -15.89
N VAL A 49 21.04 -10.76 -15.94
CA VAL A 49 21.37 -12.17 -16.20
C VAL A 49 22.09 -12.33 -17.54
N LEU A 50 21.62 -11.63 -18.58
CA LEU A 50 22.20 -11.71 -19.92
C LEU A 50 23.61 -11.09 -19.99
N VAL A 51 23.84 -9.98 -19.27
CA VAL A 51 25.17 -9.37 -19.13
C VAL A 51 26.13 -10.32 -18.40
N VAL A 52 25.69 -10.94 -17.30
CA VAL A 52 26.51 -11.92 -16.56
C VAL A 52 26.84 -13.11 -17.46
N TRP A 53 25.88 -13.63 -18.23
CA TRP A 53 26.11 -14.74 -19.14
C TRP A 53 27.14 -14.42 -20.23
N LEU A 54 27.10 -13.21 -20.81
CA LEU A 54 28.10 -12.77 -21.80
C LEU A 54 29.50 -12.55 -21.22
N ALA A 55 29.60 -12.34 -19.90
CA ALA A 55 30.88 -12.15 -19.23
C ALA A 55 31.61 -13.47 -18.93
N PHE A 56 30.92 -14.61 -19.06
CA PHE A 56 31.47 -15.96 -18.93
C PHE A 56 31.75 -16.57 -20.31
#